data_AF-A0A7X7X7W7-F1
#
_entry.id   AF-A0A7X7X7W7-F1
#
_cell.length_a   1.000
_cell.length_b   1.000
_cell.length_c   1.000
_cell.angle_alpha   90.00
_cell.angle_beta   90.00
_cell.angle_gamma   90.00
#
_symmetry.space_group_name_H-M   'P 1'
#
loop_
_entity.id
_entity.type
_entity.pdbx_description
1 polymer ?
#
loop_
_entity_poly.entity_id
_entity_poly.type
_entity_poly.pdbx_seq_one_letter_code
_entity_poly.pdbx_strand_id
1 'polypeptide(L)'
;TLPDGSRIEAAGSSSGNMPDGSYANSIRFSDPVPANFNQATLVFPCLEGTVRGKGPEDWQFALAFKSAPENLAVYPATLMPSYPATLMPSQTQVENLVPATVTPATQPQVESGTPAMPAMIVDGDRQEEMAVLTVVEKPDSYWVTWAFPSKDDDSIQRNGYLYEQPFNPVLYDANGTQLPEPNHETQLQLWQYEESLFNQLSGQDQLKYYPHTMYTIVVPKSGVAFPIYAKQNVYERSFPEKEAYAEIEFDGTKVQTSDEPVEINQEIQLGSVKFELEAIEKNQFGGYSFLFDGTEGNVVQCQAGLVGYTTNMGGGSSFNPDDPYHFYQAEMYSQIPTGMLTVRVSQPAVLGDLISFIGSWSPEK
;
A
#
# COMPACT_ATOMS: atom_id res chain seq x y z
N THR A 1 -17.67 -21.54 -2.85
CA THR A 1 -19.03 -22.07 -3.08
C THR A 1 -19.76 -22.25 -1.77
N LEU A 2 -20.99 -21.77 -1.69
CA LEU A 2 -21.86 -21.91 -0.52
C LEU A 2 -22.76 -23.16 -0.64
N PRO A 3 -23.32 -23.67 0.46
CA PRO A 3 -24.16 -24.87 0.48
C PRO A 3 -25.41 -24.81 -0.41
N ASP A 4 -25.91 -23.61 -0.72
CA ASP A 4 -27.03 -23.37 -1.63
C ASP A 4 -26.63 -23.40 -3.12
N GLY A 5 -25.34 -23.62 -3.40
CA GLY A 5 -24.77 -23.63 -4.75
C GLY A 5 -24.35 -22.26 -5.27
N SER A 6 -24.62 -21.17 -4.54
CA SER A 6 -24.14 -19.84 -4.89
C SER A 6 -22.62 -19.73 -4.74
N ARG A 7 -22.03 -18.78 -5.46
CA ARG A 7 -20.58 -18.56 -5.52
C ARG A 7 -20.27 -17.14 -5.13
N ILE A 8 -19.24 -16.99 -4.33
CA ILE A 8 -18.57 -15.72 -4.07
C ILE A 8 -17.27 -15.80 -4.85
N GLU A 9 -17.14 -14.97 -5.86
CA GLU A 9 -15.93 -14.89 -6.68
C GLU A 9 -14.86 -14.10 -5.93
N ALA A 10 -13.60 -14.48 -6.12
CA ALA A 10 -12.49 -13.71 -5.57
C ALA A 10 -12.41 -12.35 -6.27
N ALA A 11 -12.17 -11.30 -5.48
CA ALA A 11 -11.89 -9.94 -5.94
C ALA A 11 -10.49 -9.81 -6.54
N GLY A 12 -9.59 -10.70 -6.12
CA GLY A 12 -8.20 -10.75 -6.50
C GLY A 12 -7.44 -11.77 -5.65
N SER A 13 -6.26 -12.13 -6.11
CA SER A 13 -5.31 -12.94 -5.35
C SER A 13 -3.92 -12.34 -5.47
N SER A 14 -3.07 -12.65 -4.49
CA SER A 14 -1.63 -12.44 -4.60
C SER A 14 -0.91 -13.70 -4.13
N SER A 15 0.26 -13.96 -4.71
CA SER A 15 1.08 -15.08 -4.30
C SER A 15 2.57 -14.76 -4.35
N GLY A 16 3.33 -15.44 -3.50
CA GLY A 16 4.77 -15.21 -3.41
C GLY A 16 5.46 -16.18 -2.47
N ASN A 17 6.79 -16.20 -2.59
CA ASN A 17 7.64 -16.91 -1.65
C ASN A 17 7.83 -16.06 -0.39
N MET A 18 7.60 -16.65 0.77
CA MET A 18 7.86 -16.04 2.06
C MET A 18 9.34 -16.15 2.45
N PRO A 19 9.83 -15.32 3.40
CA PRO A 19 11.23 -15.36 3.85
C PRO A 19 11.69 -16.72 4.39
N ASP A 20 10.76 -17.56 4.86
CA ASP A 20 11.02 -18.92 5.34
C ASP A 20 11.06 -19.97 4.22
N GLY A 21 10.89 -19.55 2.96
CA GLY A 21 10.85 -20.41 1.78
C GLY A 21 9.50 -21.08 1.53
N SER A 22 8.48 -20.79 2.33
CA SER A 22 7.11 -21.25 2.07
C SER A 22 6.46 -20.47 0.92
N TYR A 23 5.48 -21.08 0.26
CA TYR A 23 4.66 -20.41 -0.75
C TYR A 23 3.36 -19.96 -0.11
N ALA A 24 3.09 -18.66 -0.14
CA ALA A 24 1.86 -18.08 0.38
C ALA A 24 0.97 -17.62 -0.77
N ASN A 25 -0.33 -17.85 -0.62
CA ASN A 25 -1.35 -17.33 -1.52
C ASN A 25 -2.41 -16.63 -0.65
N SER A 26 -2.70 -15.38 -0.98
CA SER A 26 -3.72 -14.55 -0.35
C SER A 26 -4.85 -14.35 -1.33
N ILE A 27 -6.08 -14.65 -0.92
CA ILE A 27 -7.29 -14.45 -1.74
C ILE A 27 -8.17 -13.44 -1.04
N ARG A 28 -8.58 -12.41 -1.78
CA ARG A 28 -9.53 -11.39 -1.30
C ARG A 28 -10.91 -11.69 -1.87
N PHE A 29 -11.94 -11.56 -1.04
CA PHE A 29 -13.35 -11.60 -1.44
C PHE A 29 -13.96 -10.22 -1.13
N SER A 30 -14.62 -9.59 -2.11
CA SER A 30 -15.28 -8.29 -1.90
C SER A 30 -16.60 -8.44 -1.14
N ASP A 31 -17.28 -9.56 -1.37
CA ASP A 31 -18.58 -9.82 -0.79
C ASP A 31 -18.44 -10.59 0.54
N PRO A 32 -19.13 -10.15 1.60
CA PRO A 32 -19.15 -10.88 2.85
C PRO A 32 -19.81 -12.24 2.68
N VAL A 33 -19.30 -13.25 3.38
CA VAL A 33 -19.99 -14.54 3.50
C VAL A 33 -21.33 -14.30 4.22
N PRO A 34 -22.47 -14.67 3.62
CA PRO A 34 -23.77 -14.45 4.27
C PRO A 34 -23.85 -15.17 5.62
N ALA A 35 -24.33 -14.46 6.64
CA ALA A 35 -24.31 -14.92 8.04
C ALA A 35 -25.10 -16.23 8.29
N ASN A 36 -25.97 -16.62 7.35
CA ASN A 36 -26.74 -17.87 7.40
C ASN A 36 -25.93 -19.11 6.97
N PHE A 37 -24.68 -18.96 6.53
CA PHE A 37 -23.81 -20.08 6.17
C PHE A 37 -22.66 -20.22 7.17
N ASN A 38 -22.52 -21.43 7.73
CA ASN A 38 -21.41 -21.80 8.62
C ASN A 38 -20.41 -22.76 7.95
N GLN A 39 -20.61 -23.04 6.68
CA GLN A 39 -19.76 -23.91 5.87
C GLN A 39 -19.63 -23.32 4.48
N ALA A 40 -18.48 -23.52 3.87
CA ALA A 40 -18.24 -23.22 2.46
C ALA A 40 -17.22 -24.20 1.90
N THR A 41 -17.22 -24.37 0.59
CA THR A 41 -16.12 -25.01 -0.12
C THR A 41 -15.30 -23.91 -0.77
N LEU A 42 -14.06 -23.73 -0.31
CA LEU A 42 -13.06 -22.93 -1.01
C LEU A 42 -12.55 -23.74 -2.19
N VAL A 43 -12.69 -23.19 -3.39
CA VAL A 43 -12.31 -23.85 -4.64
C VAL A 43 -11.16 -23.07 -5.24
N PHE A 44 -10.03 -23.73 -5.44
CA PHE A 44 -8.92 -23.25 -6.25
C PHE A 44 -8.99 -23.96 -7.60
N PRO A 45 -9.57 -23.32 -8.64
CA PRO A 45 -9.63 -23.94 -9.97
C PRO A 45 -8.22 -24.23 -10.51
N CYS A 46 -7.26 -23.35 -10.24
CA CYS A 46 -5.83 -23.56 -10.43
C CYS A 46 -5.04 -22.71 -9.43
N LEU A 47 -3.81 -23.11 -9.12
CA LEU A 47 -2.89 -22.24 -8.39
C LEU A 47 -2.30 -21.20 -9.35
N GLU A 48 -2.34 -19.94 -8.92
CA GLU A 48 -1.71 -18.82 -9.62
C GLU A 48 -0.23 -19.14 -9.93
N GLY A 49 0.17 -18.95 -11.19
CA GLY A 49 1.53 -19.21 -11.68
C GLY A 49 1.78 -20.64 -12.19
N THR A 50 0.79 -21.55 -12.08
CA THR A 50 0.95 -22.94 -12.53
C THR A 50 0.40 -23.17 -13.94
N VAL A 51 1.18 -23.88 -14.77
CA VAL A 51 0.75 -24.28 -16.12
C VAL A 51 -0.37 -25.32 -16.01
N ARG A 52 -1.43 -25.15 -16.81
CA ARG A 52 -2.57 -26.08 -16.84
C ARG A 52 -2.11 -27.52 -17.11
N GLY A 53 -2.57 -28.46 -16.29
CA GLY A 53 -2.20 -29.88 -16.31
C GLY A 53 -0.80 -30.19 -15.75
N LYS A 54 -0.10 -29.20 -15.19
CA LYS A 54 1.23 -29.36 -14.59
C LYS A 54 1.28 -29.01 -13.10
N GLY A 55 0.28 -28.31 -12.59
CA GLY A 55 0.11 -27.99 -11.17
C GLY A 55 -1.11 -28.65 -10.55
N PRO A 56 -1.33 -28.45 -9.24
CA PRO A 56 -2.57 -28.82 -8.59
C PRO A 56 -3.74 -27.99 -9.10
N GLU A 57 -4.82 -28.67 -9.50
CA GLU A 57 -6.03 -28.09 -10.08
C GLU A 57 -7.27 -28.58 -9.33
N ASP A 58 -8.35 -27.80 -9.43
CA ASP A 58 -9.67 -28.10 -8.84
C ASP A 58 -9.61 -28.46 -7.35
N TRP A 59 -8.69 -27.82 -6.62
CA TRP A 59 -8.53 -28.05 -5.20
C TRP A 59 -9.73 -27.54 -4.44
N GLN A 60 -10.26 -28.38 -3.57
CA GLN A 60 -11.42 -28.07 -2.78
C GLN A 60 -11.09 -28.25 -1.30
N PHE A 61 -11.22 -27.17 -0.56
CA PHE A 61 -11.05 -27.16 0.88
C PHE A 61 -12.41 -26.92 1.54
N ALA A 62 -12.81 -27.85 2.40
CA ALA A 62 -13.99 -27.68 3.23
C ALA A 62 -13.67 -26.66 4.34
N LEU A 63 -14.33 -25.51 4.29
CA LEU A 63 -14.26 -24.48 5.32
C LEU A 63 -15.44 -24.66 6.28
N ALA A 64 -15.15 -24.58 7.58
CA ALA A 64 -16.16 -24.50 8.63
C ALA A 64 -15.94 -23.20 9.41
N PHE A 65 -16.88 -22.29 9.31
CA PHE A 65 -16.86 -21.03 10.06
C PHE A 65 -17.26 -21.32 11.50
N LYS A 66 -16.38 -20.99 12.43
CA LYS A 66 -16.71 -21.00 13.86
C LYS A 66 -17.09 -19.60 14.27
N SER A 67 -18.19 -19.47 15.01
CA SER A 67 -18.51 -18.21 15.68
C SER A 67 -17.32 -17.77 16.54
N ALA A 68 -17.06 -16.47 16.56
CA ALA A 68 -16.05 -15.90 17.45
C ALA A 68 -16.34 -16.38 18.90
N PRO A 69 -15.33 -16.79 19.67
CA PRO A 69 -15.53 -17.23 21.04
C PRO A 69 -16.18 -16.11 21.87
N GLU A 70 -17.16 -16.44 22.72
CA GLU A 70 -17.80 -15.45 23.62
C GLU A 70 -16.79 -14.80 24.60
N ASN A 71 -15.65 -15.47 24.81
CA ASN A 71 -14.52 -15.03 25.63
C ASN A 71 -13.35 -14.49 24.81
N LEU A 72 -13.57 -14.08 23.56
CA LEU A 72 -12.59 -13.28 22.83
C LEU A 72 -12.20 -12.11 23.73
N ALA A 73 -10.91 -11.97 24.02
CA ALA A 73 -10.42 -10.91 24.88
C ALA A 73 -10.66 -9.56 24.18
N VAL A 74 -11.80 -8.94 24.46
CA VAL A 74 -12.09 -7.57 24.09
C VAL A 74 -11.30 -6.70 25.07
N TYR A 75 -10.12 -6.28 24.64
CA TYR A 75 -9.35 -5.29 25.39
C TYR A 75 -10.09 -3.95 25.26
N PRO A 76 -10.54 -3.34 26.38
CA PRO A 76 -11.14 -2.01 26.30
C PRO A 76 -10.08 -1.04 25.78
N ALA A 77 -10.19 -0.65 24.51
CA ALA A 77 -9.43 0.45 23.95
C ALA A 77 -10.02 1.73 24.56
N THR A 78 -9.22 2.43 25.38
CA THR A 78 -9.53 3.84 25.63
C THR A 78 -9.16 4.56 24.34
N LEU A 79 -10.16 4.83 23.50
CA LEU A 79 -10.01 5.75 22.38
C LEU A 79 -9.62 7.10 22.99
N MET A 80 -8.43 7.59 22.67
CA MET A 80 -8.06 8.94 23.06
C MET A 80 -8.98 9.90 22.29
N PRO A 81 -9.57 10.91 22.96
CA PRO A 81 -10.30 11.93 22.24
C PRO A 81 -9.33 12.58 21.23
N SER A 82 -9.78 12.73 19.99
CA SER A 82 -9.05 13.48 18.98
C SER A 82 -8.68 14.84 19.55
N TYR A 83 -7.38 15.13 19.66
CA TYR A 83 -6.93 16.44 20.06
C TYR A 83 -7.44 17.45 19.02
N PRO A 84 -8.13 18.53 19.41
CA PRO A 84 -8.45 19.58 18.47
C PRO A 84 -7.15 20.23 18.02
N ALA A 85 -6.94 20.24 16.70
CA ALA A 85 -5.94 21.02 16.01
C ALA A 85 -6.05 22.48 16.47
N THR A 86 -5.18 22.89 17.40
CA THR A 86 -5.05 24.29 17.77
C THR A 86 -3.58 24.66 17.92
N LEU A 87 -3.18 25.56 17.03
CA LEU A 87 -2.01 26.43 17.07
C LEU A 87 -0.67 25.83 16.58
N MET A 88 -0.53 25.73 15.27
CA MET A 88 0.70 26.20 14.63
C MET A 88 0.40 27.53 13.92
N PRO A 89 1.20 28.60 14.16
CA PRO A 89 0.99 29.88 13.52
C PRO A 89 1.26 29.74 12.02
N SER A 90 0.24 30.03 11.22
CA SER A 90 0.38 30.27 9.78
C SER A 90 1.41 31.37 9.57
N GLN A 91 2.56 31.05 8.95
CA GLN A 91 3.45 32.07 8.45
C GLN A 91 2.86 32.66 7.17
N THR A 92 2.31 33.85 7.36
CA THR A 92 1.93 34.82 6.36
C THR A 92 3.11 35.14 5.43
N GLN A 93 2.79 35.27 4.13
CA GLN A 93 3.54 35.87 3.04
C GLN A 93 4.83 36.63 3.41
N VAL A 94 5.96 36.18 2.84
CA VAL A 94 7.17 36.99 2.73
C VAL A 94 7.11 37.77 1.42
N GLU A 95 6.70 39.03 1.49
CA GLU A 95 7.04 40.04 0.48
C GLU A 95 8.25 40.85 0.98
N ASN A 96 9.18 41.09 0.05
CA ASN A 96 10.51 41.65 0.25
C ASN A 96 10.60 42.91 1.15
N LEU A 97 11.72 43.07 1.86
CA LEU A 97 12.63 44.23 1.75
C LEU A 97 13.95 44.01 2.54
N VAL A 98 15.03 44.57 1.98
CA VAL A 98 16.47 44.37 2.27
C VAL A 98 16.96 45.19 3.50
N PRO A 99 18.26 45.14 3.95
CA PRO A 99 18.62 44.91 5.35
C PRO A 99 19.17 46.17 6.05
N ALA A 100 19.08 46.23 7.38
CA ALA A 100 19.87 47.17 8.17
C ALA A 100 20.38 46.53 9.47
N THR A 101 21.69 46.58 9.60
CA THR A 101 22.57 46.04 10.64
C THR A 101 22.45 46.80 11.97
N VAL A 102 22.28 46.10 13.11
CA VAL A 102 23.03 46.38 14.36
C VAL A 102 22.95 45.21 15.36
N THR A 103 24.09 44.99 16.03
CA THR A 103 24.48 43.92 16.97
C THR A 103 23.96 44.18 18.42
N PRO A 104 24.20 43.31 19.43
CA PRO A 104 23.15 42.69 20.25
C PRO A 104 23.10 43.18 21.71
N ALA A 105 21.97 42.98 22.38
CA ALA A 105 21.91 43.05 23.84
C ALA A 105 21.16 41.82 24.38
N THR A 106 21.93 40.94 25.02
CA THR A 106 21.51 39.73 25.72
C THR A 106 20.71 40.07 26.98
N GLN A 107 19.55 39.46 27.16
CA GLN A 107 19.09 39.00 28.48
C GLN A 107 18.18 37.75 28.34
N PRO A 108 18.22 36.84 29.32
CA PRO A 108 17.91 35.43 29.15
C PRO A 108 16.42 35.16 29.25
N GLN A 109 15.85 34.52 28.23
CA GLN A 109 14.53 33.93 28.32
C GLN A 109 14.70 32.43 28.49
N VAL A 110 14.19 31.93 29.61
CA VAL A 110 14.10 30.52 29.94
C VAL A 110 13.25 29.85 28.86
N GLU A 111 13.91 29.14 27.94
CA GLU A 111 13.23 28.21 27.04
C GLU A 111 12.75 27.03 27.89
N SER A 112 11.45 26.99 28.15
CA SER A 112 10.77 25.72 28.36
C SER A 112 10.96 24.92 27.08
N GLY A 113 11.91 23.99 27.09
CA GLY A 113 12.17 23.10 25.98
C GLY A 113 10.94 22.25 25.70
N THR A 114 10.10 22.71 24.78
CA THR A 114 9.43 21.80 23.86
C THR A 114 10.56 21.08 23.13
N PRO A 115 10.70 19.75 23.20
CA PRO A 115 11.67 19.06 22.38
C PRO A 115 11.35 19.42 20.94
N ALA A 116 12.23 20.21 20.30
CA ALA A 116 12.17 20.37 18.86
C ALA A 116 12.20 18.94 18.30
N MET A 117 11.17 18.54 17.55
CA MET A 117 11.20 17.26 16.86
C MET A 117 12.56 17.17 16.17
N PRO A 118 13.30 16.05 16.33
CA PRO A 118 14.58 15.93 15.67
C PRO A 118 14.38 16.26 14.19
N ALA A 119 15.13 17.24 13.67
CA ALA A 119 15.10 17.64 12.25
C ALA A 119 15.46 16.47 11.30
N MET A 120 15.75 15.30 11.86
CA MET A 120 16.16 14.05 11.23
C MET A 120 14.97 13.17 10.79
N ILE A 121 13.71 13.60 11.00
CA ILE A 121 12.52 12.74 10.77
C ILE A 121 11.72 13.14 9.52
N VAL A 122 11.90 14.33 8.95
CA VAL A 122 11.12 14.76 7.77
C VAL A 122 11.91 14.49 6.48
N ASP A 123 11.58 13.40 5.78
CA ASP A 123 12.20 13.06 4.49
C ASP A 123 11.27 13.28 3.30
N GLY A 124 9.96 13.45 3.54
CA GLY A 124 8.96 13.68 2.50
C GLY A 124 8.88 15.13 2.04
N ASP A 125 8.36 15.32 0.83
CA ASP A 125 8.01 16.62 0.25
C ASP A 125 6.96 17.34 1.10
N ARG A 126 6.12 16.59 1.81
CA ARG A 126 5.16 17.12 2.78
C ARG A 126 4.98 16.23 4.01
N GLN A 127 4.53 16.83 5.11
CA GLN A 127 4.26 16.14 6.37
C GLN A 127 2.76 16.08 6.66
N GLU A 128 2.31 14.92 7.13
CA GLU A 128 0.96 14.71 7.65
C GLU A 128 0.98 14.07 9.05
N GLU A 129 -0.15 14.14 9.75
CA GLU A 129 -0.28 13.60 11.11
C GLU A 129 -0.51 12.08 11.09
N MET A 130 0.25 11.36 11.91
CA MET A 130 -0.04 9.98 12.30
C MET A 130 -0.70 9.97 13.68
N ALA A 131 -1.92 9.48 13.75
CA ALA A 131 -2.73 9.44 14.96
C ALA A 131 -2.32 8.27 15.86
N VAL A 132 -2.40 8.47 17.19
CA VAL A 132 -2.38 7.38 18.17
C VAL A 132 -3.82 6.94 18.44
N LEU A 133 -4.17 5.70 18.11
CA LEU A 133 -5.54 5.19 18.28
C LEU A 133 -5.77 4.57 19.64
N THR A 134 -4.80 3.81 20.15
CA THR A 134 -4.93 3.13 21.44
C THR A 134 -3.57 2.81 22.04
N VAL A 135 -3.57 2.65 23.37
CA VAL A 135 -2.42 2.26 24.16
C VAL A 135 -2.85 1.15 25.12
N VAL A 136 -2.13 0.03 25.11
CA VAL A 136 -2.28 -1.06 26.07
C VAL A 136 -1.04 -1.13 26.93
N GLU A 137 -1.19 -0.87 28.22
CA GLU A 137 -0.08 -1.04 29.17
C GLU A 137 0.15 -2.53 29.47
N LYS A 138 1.41 -2.96 29.34
CA LYS A 138 1.92 -4.27 29.78
C LYS A 138 2.87 -4.05 30.97
N PRO A 139 3.30 -5.10 31.69
CA PRO A 139 4.22 -4.93 32.81
C PRO A 139 5.49 -4.14 32.47
N ASP A 140 6.16 -4.49 31.36
CA ASP A 140 7.48 -3.94 30.99
C ASP A 140 7.46 -3.05 29.73
N SER A 141 6.30 -2.90 29.09
CA SER A 141 6.14 -2.17 27.83
C SER A 141 4.76 -1.55 27.68
N TYR A 142 4.61 -0.73 26.66
CA TYR A 142 3.33 -0.30 26.11
C TYR A 142 3.17 -0.92 24.73
N TRP A 143 1.96 -1.30 24.37
CA TRP A 143 1.59 -1.48 22.97
C TRP A 143 0.87 -0.22 22.54
N VAL A 144 1.40 0.46 21.53
CA VAL A 144 0.83 1.72 21.05
C VAL A 144 0.46 1.49 19.60
N THR A 145 -0.80 1.80 19.27
CA THR A 145 -1.31 1.70 17.90
C THR A 145 -1.28 3.07 17.26
N TRP A 146 -0.51 3.18 16.19
CA TRP A 146 -0.52 4.33 15.31
C TRP A 146 -1.34 4.06 14.06
N ALA A 147 -1.93 5.09 13.50
CA ALA A 147 -2.64 5.00 12.23
C ALA A 147 -2.49 6.29 11.42
N PHE A 148 -2.46 6.14 10.11
CA PHE A 148 -2.53 7.25 9.18
C PHE A 148 -3.64 6.99 8.16
N PRO A 149 -4.35 8.03 7.68
CA PRO A 149 -5.45 7.83 6.74
C PRO A 149 -4.94 7.23 5.42
N SER A 150 -5.67 6.23 4.93
CA SER A 150 -5.54 5.74 3.58
C SER A 150 -6.65 6.34 2.70
N LYS A 151 -6.38 6.50 1.40
CA LYS A 151 -7.37 6.94 0.42
C LYS A 151 -7.58 5.85 -0.62
N ASP A 152 -8.24 4.77 -0.25
CA ASP A 152 -8.63 3.72 -1.20
C ASP A 152 -9.76 4.18 -2.13
N ASP A 153 -9.68 3.71 -3.37
CA ASP A 153 -10.68 3.78 -4.42
C ASP A 153 -10.38 2.60 -5.35
N ASP A 154 -11.40 1.76 -5.53
CA ASP A 154 -11.28 0.34 -5.87
C ASP A 154 -10.94 0.07 -7.34
N SER A 155 -10.81 1.12 -8.16
CA SER A 155 -10.76 0.98 -9.62
C SER A 155 -9.43 0.41 -10.16
N ILE A 156 -8.32 0.50 -9.41
CA ILE A 156 -7.01 -0.07 -9.80
C ILE A 156 -6.26 -0.60 -8.56
N GLN A 157 -6.96 -1.36 -7.72
CA GLN A 157 -6.47 -2.17 -6.59
C GLN A 157 -5.65 -1.50 -5.47
N ARG A 158 -5.27 -0.22 -5.54
CA ARG A 158 -4.78 0.58 -4.41
C ARG A 158 -4.71 2.05 -4.82
N ASN A 159 -5.79 2.80 -4.58
CA ASN A 159 -5.70 4.26 -4.67
C ASN A 159 -5.10 4.81 -3.37
N GLY A 160 -4.54 6.01 -3.46
CA GLY A 160 -3.95 6.74 -2.35
C GLY A 160 -2.43 6.71 -2.40
N TYR A 161 -1.82 5.52 -2.51
CA TYR A 161 -0.41 5.37 -2.17
C TYR A 161 0.33 4.22 -2.87
N LEU A 162 1.54 4.47 -3.41
CA LEU A 162 2.31 3.48 -4.18
C LEU A 162 3.21 2.58 -3.35
N TYR A 163 3.78 3.10 -2.26
CA TYR A 163 4.74 2.35 -1.47
C TYR A 163 4.87 2.94 -0.06
N GLU A 164 4.94 2.05 0.94
CA GLU A 164 5.24 2.34 2.34
C GLU A 164 6.71 1.96 2.63
N GLN A 165 7.62 2.94 2.71
CA GLN A 165 9.01 2.73 3.13
C GLN A 165 9.15 3.17 4.60
N PRO A 166 9.45 2.28 5.55
CA PRO A 166 9.39 0.82 5.51
C PRO A 166 7.94 0.30 5.56
N PHE A 167 7.75 -1.01 5.42
CA PHE A 167 6.43 -1.68 5.51
C PHE A 167 5.70 -1.40 6.84
N ASN A 168 6.46 -1.20 7.91
CA ASN A 168 5.94 -0.72 9.19
C ASN A 168 6.50 0.69 9.46
N PRO A 169 5.80 1.52 10.25
CA PRO A 169 6.34 2.78 10.71
C PRO A 169 7.67 2.59 11.46
N VAL A 170 8.65 3.45 11.18
CA VAL A 170 9.90 3.51 11.95
C VAL A 170 9.65 4.27 13.24
N LEU A 171 10.11 3.71 14.35
CA LEU A 171 10.06 4.36 15.66
C LEU A 171 11.40 4.99 16.04
N TYR A 172 11.34 6.22 16.54
CA TYR A 172 12.48 6.95 17.10
C TYR A 172 12.19 7.38 18.53
N ASP A 173 13.19 7.30 19.41
CA ASP A 173 13.12 7.92 20.73
C ASP A 173 13.36 9.43 20.67
N ALA A 174 13.23 10.13 21.80
CA ALA A 174 13.43 11.58 21.85
C ALA A 174 14.85 12.05 21.50
N ASN A 175 15.83 11.15 21.50
CA ASN A 175 17.20 11.44 21.06
C ASN A 175 17.41 11.15 19.57
N GLY A 176 16.40 10.68 18.85
CA GLY A 176 16.49 10.24 17.46
C GLY A 176 17.07 8.83 17.30
N THR A 177 17.12 8.04 18.37
CA THR A 177 17.57 6.63 18.31
C THR A 177 16.44 5.78 17.78
N GLN A 178 16.68 5.02 16.71
CA GLN A 178 15.69 4.08 16.19
C GLN A 178 15.44 2.96 17.19
N LEU A 179 14.17 2.65 17.47
CA LEU A 179 13.80 1.51 18.31
C LEU A 179 13.88 0.21 17.48
N PRO A 180 14.25 -0.92 18.12
CA PRO A 180 14.30 -2.20 17.45
C PRO A 180 12.91 -2.71 17.06
N GLU A 181 12.84 -3.44 15.96
CA GLU A 181 11.62 -4.18 15.58
C GLU A 181 11.32 -5.31 16.57
N PRO A 182 10.04 -5.64 16.80
CA PRO A 182 9.67 -6.78 17.63
C PRO A 182 10.13 -8.10 16.99
N ASN A 183 10.37 -9.11 17.83
CA ASN A 183 10.60 -10.46 17.32
C ASN A 183 9.34 -11.05 16.67
N HIS A 184 9.52 -12.11 15.88
CA HIS A 184 8.43 -12.72 15.10
C HIS A 184 7.21 -13.14 15.95
N GLU A 185 7.43 -13.77 17.10
CA GLU A 185 6.33 -14.21 17.98
C GLU A 185 5.52 -13.02 18.51
N THR A 186 6.21 -11.94 18.87
CA THR A 186 5.57 -10.70 19.29
C THR A 186 4.83 -10.06 18.13
N GLN A 187 5.41 -10.02 16.93
CA GLN A 187 4.76 -9.46 15.74
C GLN A 187 3.44 -10.17 15.41
N LEU A 188 3.39 -11.50 15.51
CA LEU A 188 2.16 -12.27 15.30
C LEU A 188 1.06 -11.88 16.30
N GLN A 189 1.42 -11.63 17.57
CA GLN A 189 0.46 -11.19 18.58
C GLN A 189 -0.07 -9.78 18.30
N LEU A 190 0.79 -8.88 17.79
CA LEU A 190 0.41 -7.52 17.42
C LEU A 190 -0.55 -7.53 16.24
N TRP A 191 -0.29 -8.32 15.19
CA TRP A 191 -1.21 -8.46 14.05
C TRP A 191 -2.59 -8.98 14.44
N GLN A 192 -2.65 -9.99 15.33
CA GLN A 192 -3.93 -10.48 15.85
C GLN A 192 -4.69 -9.39 16.62
N TYR A 193 -3.96 -8.57 17.38
CA TYR A 193 -4.53 -7.45 18.09
C TYR A 193 -5.02 -6.35 17.14
N GLU A 194 -4.25 -6.00 16.12
CA GLU A 194 -4.61 -5.03 15.08
C GLU A 194 -5.88 -5.44 14.32
N GLU A 195 -5.97 -6.71 13.91
CA GLU A 195 -7.17 -7.25 13.26
C GLU A 195 -8.39 -7.16 14.18
N SER A 196 -8.23 -7.52 15.46
CA SER A 196 -9.31 -7.40 16.45
C SER A 196 -9.72 -5.95 16.67
N LEU A 197 -8.77 -5.03 16.75
CA LEU A 197 -9.02 -3.59 16.93
C LEU A 197 -9.70 -2.99 15.71
N PHE A 198 -9.25 -3.32 14.49
CA PHE A 198 -9.84 -2.85 13.25
C PHE A 198 -11.32 -3.24 13.15
N ASN A 199 -11.65 -4.49 13.51
CA ASN A 199 -13.03 -4.97 13.53
C ASN A 199 -13.94 -4.29 14.57
N GLN A 200 -13.38 -3.58 15.55
CA GLN A 200 -14.11 -2.81 16.57
C GLN A 200 -14.29 -1.33 16.21
N LEU A 201 -13.56 -0.84 15.19
CA LEU A 201 -13.68 0.55 14.73
C LEU A 201 -15.08 0.83 14.16
N SER A 202 -15.48 2.10 14.21
CA SER A 202 -16.70 2.54 13.52
C SER A 202 -16.56 2.33 12.01
N GLY A 203 -17.65 2.15 11.27
CA GLY A 203 -17.58 2.00 9.81
C GLY A 203 -16.88 3.15 9.09
N GLN A 204 -16.96 4.38 9.63
CA GLN A 204 -16.23 5.54 9.09
C GLN A 204 -14.72 5.44 9.34
N ASP A 205 -14.31 4.99 10.53
CA ASP A 205 -12.89 4.82 10.87
C ASP A 205 -12.29 3.61 10.16
N GLN A 206 -13.06 2.53 9.97
CA GLN A 206 -12.65 1.39 9.15
C GLN A 206 -12.33 1.85 7.73
N LEU A 207 -13.22 2.63 7.10
CA LEU A 207 -12.99 3.20 5.78
C LEU A 207 -11.77 4.13 5.74
N LYS A 208 -11.53 4.90 6.81
CA LYS A 208 -10.40 5.83 6.90
C LYS A 208 -9.04 5.12 6.96
N TYR A 209 -8.96 3.96 7.60
CA TYR A 209 -7.70 3.22 7.81
C TYR A 209 -7.62 1.94 6.96
N TYR A 210 -8.46 1.80 5.94
CA TYR A 210 -8.44 0.68 5.01
C TYR A 210 -7.54 0.99 3.80
N PRO A 211 -6.63 0.08 3.39
CA PRO A 211 -6.51 -1.31 3.80
C PRO A 211 -5.39 -1.49 4.84
N HIS A 212 -5.75 -1.40 6.12
CA HIS A 212 -4.90 -1.65 7.29
C HIS A 212 -3.66 -0.75 7.44
N THR A 213 -3.82 0.57 7.34
CA THR A 213 -2.76 1.56 7.67
C THR A 213 -2.62 1.81 9.18
N MET A 214 -2.80 0.75 9.96
CA MET A 214 -2.86 0.78 11.42
C MET A 214 -1.86 -0.23 11.98
N TYR A 215 -0.91 0.26 12.77
CA TYR A 215 0.24 -0.50 13.23
C TYR A 215 0.39 -0.41 14.75
N THR A 216 0.34 -1.54 15.42
CA THR A 216 0.60 -1.67 16.86
C THR A 216 2.05 -2.07 17.07
N ILE A 217 2.79 -1.28 17.83
CA ILE A 217 4.21 -1.51 18.09
C ILE A 217 4.48 -1.51 19.59
N VAL A 218 5.50 -2.27 20.00
CA VAL A 218 5.96 -2.35 21.40
C VAL A 218 6.90 -1.20 21.72
N VAL A 219 6.56 -0.42 22.73
CA VAL A 219 7.40 0.63 23.31
C VAL A 219 7.89 0.19 24.70
N PRO A 220 9.19 -0.01 24.92
CA PRO A 220 9.73 -0.36 26.24
C PRO A 220 9.46 0.74 27.28
N LYS A 221 9.21 0.36 28.55
CA LYS A 221 9.10 1.33 29.66
C LYS A 221 10.44 1.92 30.10
N SER A 222 11.54 1.27 29.75
CA SER A 222 12.90 1.64 30.16
C SER A 222 13.87 1.50 29.00
N GLY A 223 14.99 2.21 29.06
CA GLY A 223 16.01 2.19 28.01
C GLY A 223 15.64 3.00 26.76
N VAL A 224 14.56 3.78 26.79
CA VAL A 224 14.14 4.70 25.71
C VAL A 224 13.84 6.09 26.29
N ALA A 225 14.07 7.14 25.50
CA ALA A 225 13.70 8.50 25.86
C ALA A 225 12.34 8.87 25.25
N PHE A 226 11.45 9.44 26.06
CA PHE A 226 10.15 9.92 25.60
C PHE A 226 10.19 11.42 25.22
N PRO A 227 9.40 11.88 24.23
CA PRO A 227 8.40 11.11 23.46
C PRO A 227 9.00 10.14 22.43
N ILE A 228 8.23 9.11 22.09
CA ILE A 228 8.48 8.26 20.94
C ILE A 228 7.82 8.88 19.72
N TYR A 229 8.53 8.90 18.60
CA TYR A 229 8.05 9.34 17.30
C TYR A 229 7.85 8.15 16.38
N ALA A 230 6.70 8.06 15.73
CA ALA A 230 6.43 7.11 14.65
C ALA A 230 6.46 7.84 13.32
N LYS A 231 7.09 7.23 12.30
CA LYS A 231 7.21 7.79 10.95
C LYS A 231 6.85 6.75 9.90
N GLN A 232 5.99 7.11 8.96
CA GLN A 232 5.72 6.35 7.74
C GLN A 232 5.87 7.26 6.53
N ASN A 233 6.66 6.83 5.54
CA ASN A 233 6.73 7.53 4.25
C ASN A 233 5.85 6.84 3.22
N VAL A 234 5.14 7.65 2.43
CA VAL A 234 4.19 7.17 1.44
C VAL A 234 4.14 8.07 0.20
N TYR A 235 4.28 7.50 -0.99
CA TYR A 235 4.15 8.27 -2.25
C TYR A 235 2.70 8.43 -2.65
N GLU A 236 2.23 9.67 -2.79
CA GLU A 236 0.92 9.98 -3.35
C GLU A 236 0.85 9.58 -4.83
N ARG A 237 -0.34 9.20 -5.26
CA ARG A 237 -0.66 8.85 -6.65
C ARG A 237 -1.93 9.55 -7.08
N SER A 238 -1.94 10.06 -8.31
CA SER A 238 -3.11 10.66 -8.93
C SER A 238 -3.44 10.03 -10.27
N PHE A 239 -4.69 10.22 -10.70
CA PHE A 239 -5.21 9.71 -11.97
C PHE A 239 -5.95 10.81 -12.73
N PRO A 240 -6.01 10.71 -14.07
CA PRO A 240 -6.85 11.60 -14.86
C PRO A 240 -8.32 11.53 -14.43
N GLU A 241 -8.98 12.69 -14.29
CA GLU A 241 -10.41 12.79 -13.88
C GLU A 241 -11.38 12.14 -14.87
N LYS A 242 -10.95 11.94 -16.12
CA LYS A 242 -11.76 11.35 -17.18
C LYS A 242 -11.14 10.04 -17.64
N GLU A 243 -11.97 9.02 -17.71
CA GLU A 243 -11.60 7.77 -18.38
C GLU A 243 -11.21 8.07 -19.83
N ALA A 244 -9.98 7.71 -20.16
CA ALA A 244 -9.41 7.79 -21.49
C ALA A 244 -8.54 6.56 -21.71
N TYR A 245 -8.43 6.16 -22.97
CA TYR A 245 -7.59 5.05 -23.38
C TYR A 245 -6.94 5.34 -24.74
N ALA A 246 -5.81 4.69 -24.98
CA ALA A 246 -5.12 4.64 -26.25
C ALA A 246 -5.12 3.19 -26.75
N GLU A 247 -5.25 3.01 -28.06
CA GLU A 247 -5.16 1.70 -28.71
C GLU A 247 -3.96 1.70 -29.64
N ILE A 248 -3.09 0.71 -29.45
CA ILE A 248 -1.84 0.57 -30.20
C ILE A 248 -1.84 -0.78 -30.87
N GLU A 249 -1.59 -0.80 -32.18
CA GLU A 249 -1.46 -2.03 -32.94
C GLU A 249 -0.03 -2.55 -32.90
N PHE A 250 0.12 -3.87 -32.74
CA PHE A 250 1.41 -4.55 -32.85
C PHE A 250 1.24 -5.95 -33.46
N ASP A 251 2.35 -6.53 -33.95
CA ASP A 251 2.35 -7.88 -34.50
C ASP A 251 2.79 -8.88 -33.43
N GLY A 252 1.82 -9.54 -32.80
CA GLY A 252 2.06 -10.56 -31.78
C GLY A 252 2.87 -11.76 -32.30
N THR A 253 2.84 -12.03 -33.62
CA THR A 253 3.68 -13.08 -34.22
C THR A 253 5.17 -12.72 -34.10
N LYS A 254 5.52 -11.45 -34.33
CA LYS A 254 6.90 -10.96 -34.18
C LYS A 254 7.34 -11.03 -32.73
N VAL A 255 6.51 -10.60 -31.81
CA VAL A 255 6.81 -10.66 -30.37
C VAL A 255 7.05 -12.10 -29.91
N GLN A 256 6.19 -13.05 -30.31
CA GLN A 256 6.35 -14.44 -29.89
C GLN A 256 7.58 -15.16 -30.49
N THR A 257 8.03 -14.72 -31.66
CA THR A 257 9.19 -15.31 -32.37
C THR A 257 10.51 -14.62 -32.05
N SER A 258 10.47 -13.49 -31.35
CA SER A 258 11.66 -12.76 -30.89
C SER A 258 12.19 -13.34 -29.57
N ASP A 259 13.51 -13.34 -29.44
CA ASP A 259 14.21 -13.63 -28.18
C ASP A 259 14.47 -12.35 -27.36
N GLU A 260 14.42 -11.19 -28.00
CA GLU A 260 14.57 -9.86 -27.39
C GLU A 260 13.23 -9.10 -27.41
N PRO A 261 13.02 -8.11 -26.51
CA PRO A 261 11.87 -7.22 -26.58
C PRO A 261 11.72 -6.57 -27.97
N VAL A 262 10.51 -6.54 -28.49
CA VAL A 262 10.21 -5.86 -29.76
C VAL A 262 9.90 -4.41 -29.45
N GLU A 263 10.78 -3.53 -29.91
CA GLU A 263 10.59 -2.07 -29.81
C GLU A 263 9.32 -1.63 -30.57
N ILE A 264 8.50 -0.85 -29.89
CA ILE A 264 7.29 -0.23 -30.40
C ILE A 264 7.49 1.29 -30.47
N ASN A 265 8.05 1.87 -29.40
CA ASN A 265 8.34 3.30 -29.24
C ASN A 265 7.15 4.21 -29.61
N GLN A 266 5.99 3.90 -29.04
CA GLN A 266 4.74 4.59 -29.32
C GLN A 266 4.38 5.53 -28.17
N GLU A 267 4.42 6.84 -28.46
CA GLU A 267 3.92 7.87 -27.54
C GLU A 267 2.42 7.66 -27.27
N ILE A 268 2.05 7.78 -26.00
CA ILE A 268 0.69 7.70 -25.48
C ILE A 268 0.35 9.04 -24.82
N GLN A 269 -0.75 9.65 -25.27
CA GLN A 269 -1.32 10.85 -24.66
C GLN A 269 -2.72 10.55 -24.15
N LEU A 270 -2.91 10.57 -22.83
CA LEU A 270 -4.20 10.41 -22.17
C LEU A 270 -4.52 11.69 -21.37
N GLY A 271 -5.40 12.53 -21.92
CA GLY A 271 -5.65 13.85 -21.37
C GLY A 271 -4.39 14.72 -21.46
N SER A 272 -3.87 15.17 -20.31
CA SER A 272 -2.59 15.90 -20.22
C SER A 272 -1.39 15.01 -19.90
N VAL A 273 -1.62 13.72 -19.59
CA VAL A 273 -0.57 12.79 -19.19
C VAL A 273 0.04 12.13 -20.42
N LYS A 274 1.38 12.13 -20.47
CA LYS A 274 2.18 11.57 -21.55
C LYS A 274 3.14 10.50 -21.05
N PHE A 275 3.31 9.45 -21.83
CA PHE A 275 4.24 8.37 -21.55
C PHE A 275 4.38 7.51 -22.81
N GLU A 276 5.22 6.50 -22.79
CA GLU A 276 5.55 5.70 -23.97
C GLU A 276 5.37 4.21 -23.71
N LEU A 277 4.83 3.49 -24.70
CA LEU A 277 5.00 2.04 -24.80
C LEU A 277 6.30 1.80 -25.57
N GLU A 278 7.37 1.53 -24.83
CA GLU A 278 8.72 1.35 -25.39
C GLU A 278 8.80 0.03 -26.16
N ALA A 279 8.39 -1.07 -25.53
CA ALA A 279 8.56 -2.40 -26.08
C ALA A 279 7.49 -3.38 -25.62
N ILE A 280 7.37 -4.48 -26.36
CA ILE A 280 6.56 -5.63 -25.97
C ILE A 280 7.41 -6.88 -26.09
N GLU A 281 7.37 -7.72 -25.06
CA GLU A 281 8.07 -9.00 -25.03
C GLU A 281 7.13 -10.16 -24.74
N LYS A 282 7.59 -11.37 -25.07
CA LYS A 282 6.92 -12.61 -24.68
C LYS A 282 7.13 -12.83 -23.19
N ASN A 283 6.04 -12.93 -22.44
CA ASN A 283 6.10 -13.26 -21.03
C ASN A 283 6.28 -14.78 -20.82
N GLN A 284 7.20 -15.17 -19.93
CA GLN A 284 7.52 -16.57 -19.64
C GLN A 284 6.35 -17.39 -19.08
N PHE A 285 5.32 -16.74 -18.53
CA PHE A 285 4.12 -17.38 -17.99
C PHE A 285 3.01 -17.57 -19.05
N GLY A 286 3.30 -17.30 -20.32
CA GLY A 286 2.38 -17.53 -21.43
C GLY A 286 1.54 -16.30 -21.77
N GLY A 287 2.20 -15.19 -22.07
CA GLY A 287 1.53 -13.91 -22.30
C GLY A 287 2.40 -12.85 -22.95
N TYR A 288 2.01 -11.59 -22.77
CA TYR A 288 2.76 -10.42 -23.18
C TYR A 288 3.14 -9.58 -21.96
N SER A 289 4.36 -9.05 -21.92
CA SER A 289 4.71 -7.93 -21.06
C SER A 289 4.79 -6.67 -21.92
N PHE A 290 4.11 -5.61 -21.50
CA PHE A 290 4.12 -4.28 -22.10
C PHE A 290 5.02 -3.38 -21.25
N LEU A 291 6.13 -2.91 -21.81
CA LEU A 291 7.16 -2.13 -21.13
C LEU A 291 6.92 -0.64 -21.40
N PHE A 292 6.89 0.16 -20.35
CA PHE A 292 6.55 1.57 -20.41
C PHE A 292 7.67 2.45 -19.86
N ASP A 293 7.89 3.60 -20.51
CA ASP A 293 8.61 4.74 -19.97
C ASP A 293 7.61 5.86 -19.65
N GLY A 294 7.43 6.12 -18.37
CA GLY A 294 6.57 7.16 -17.85
C GLY A 294 7.23 8.50 -17.54
N THR A 295 8.52 8.67 -17.87
CA THR A 295 9.35 9.79 -17.40
C THR A 295 8.77 11.16 -17.75
N GLU A 296 8.24 11.35 -18.97
CA GLU A 296 7.68 12.66 -19.38
C GLU A 296 6.46 13.08 -18.56
N GLY A 297 5.57 12.13 -18.23
CA GLY A 297 4.32 12.40 -17.51
C GLY A 297 4.35 12.01 -16.04
N ASN A 298 5.51 11.69 -15.48
CA ASN A 298 5.68 11.09 -14.16
C ASN A 298 4.78 9.86 -13.95
N VAL A 299 4.59 9.06 -15.01
CA VAL A 299 3.74 7.87 -14.98
C VAL A 299 4.49 6.70 -14.37
N VAL A 300 3.85 5.99 -13.44
CA VAL A 300 4.49 4.91 -12.68
C VAL A 300 3.71 3.60 -12.75
N GLN A 301 2.51 3.64 -13.33
CA GLN A 301 1.67 2.48 -13.61
C GLN A 301 0.60 2.87 -14.62
N CYS A 302 0.09 1.90 -15.38
CA CYS A 302 -1.15 2.01 -16.14
C CYS A 302 -1.82 0.63 -16.24
N GLN A 303 -3.05 0.58 -16.75
CA GLN A 303 -3.65 -0.66 -17.22
C GLN A 303 -3.29 -0.87 -18.69
N ALA A 304 -2.99 -2.12 -19.07
CA ALA A 304 -2.73 -2.50 -20.44
C ALA A 304 -3.30 -3.90 -20.70
N GLY A 305 -4.09 -4.06 -21.77
CA GLY A 305 -4.65 -5.37 -22.12
C GLY A 305 -5.10 -5.46 -23.57
N LEU A 306 -5.12 -6.68 -24.11
CA LEU A 306 -5.50 -6.91 -25.49
C LEU A 306 -7.02 -6.77 -25.72
N VAL A 307 -7.38 -5.97 -26.72
CA VAL A 307 -8.77 -5.77 -27.11
C VAL A 307 -9.35 -7.06 -27.69
N GLY A 308 -10.49 -7.51 -27.16
CA GLY A 308 -11.19 -8.70 -27.63
C GLY A 308 -10.63 -10.02 -27.11
N TYR A 309 -9.66 -9.99 -26.20
CA TYR A 309 -9.11 -11.18 -25.55
C TYR A 309 -9.35 -11.15 -24.05
N THR A 310 -9.75 -12.29 -23.50
CA THR A 310 -9.88 -12.47 -22.06
C THR A 310 -8.57 -12.99 -21.50
N THR A 311 -8.01 -12.22 -20.57
CA THR A 311 -6.87 -12.63 -19.76
C THR A 311 -7.26 -13.68 -18.73
N ASN A 312 -6.36 -14.60 -18.42
CA ASN A 312 -6.51 -15.49 -17.27
C ASN A 312 -5.72 -15.03 -16.05
N MET A 313 -4.77 -14.11 -16.23
CA MET A 313 -3.90 -13.60 -15.17
C MET A 313 -3.23 -12.31 -15.64
N GLY A 314 -3.15 -11.33 -14.75
CA GLY A 314 -2.34 -10.14 -14.94
C GLY A 314 -1.12 -10.14 -14.02
N GLY A 315 -0.14 -9.31 -14.34
CA GLY A 315 0.99 -9.02 -13.47
C GLY A 315 1.57 -7.67 -13.81
N GLY A 316 2.57 -7.22 -13.05
CA GLY A 316 3.28 -5.99 -13.34
C GLY A 316 4.53 -5.87 -12.48
N SER A 317 5.36 -4.86 -12.76
CA SER A 317 6.49 -4.54 -11.89
C SER A 317 6.00 -3.98 -10.56
N SER A 318 6.76 -4.26 -9.50
CA SER A 318 6.62 -3.51 -8.25
C SER A 318 7.16 -2.09 -8.44
N PHE A 319 6.60 -1.12 -7.72
CA PHE A 319 7.12 0.24 -7.73
C PHE A 319 8.57 0.26 -7.23
N ASN A 320 9.47 0.87 -7.99
CA ASN A 320 10.87 0.99 -7.66
C ASN A 320 11.23 2.48 -7.46
N PRO A 321 11.53 2.95 -6.24
CA PRO A 321 11.83 4.36 -6.02
C PRO A 321 13.13 4.82 -6.69
N ASP A 322 14.06 3.91 -6.98
CA ASP A 322 15.31 4.23 -7.68
C ASP A 322 15.11 4.41 -9.20
N ASP A 323 14.03 3.83 -9.73
CA ASP A 323 13.62 3.95 -11.13
C ASP A 323 12.09 3.91 -11.25
N PRO A 324 11.40 4.99 -10.82
CA PRO A 324 9.96 4.95 -10.60
C PRO A 324 9.15 4.93 -11.88
N TYR A 325 9.74 5.37 -12.99
CA TYR A 325 9.02 5.65 -14.24
C TYR A 325 9.16 4.53 -15.28
N HIS A 326 10.06 3.56 -15.10
CA HIS A 326 10.12 2.37 -15.94
C HIS A 326 9.38 1.23 -15.27
N PHE A 327 8.32 0.77 -15.90
CA PHE A 327 7.46 -0.27 -15.37
C PHE A 327 6.91 -1.15 -16.48
N TYR A 328 6.41 -2.33 -16.12
CA TYR A 328 5.70 -3.18 -17.07
C TYR A 328 4.35 -3.61 -16.54
N GLN A 329 3.42 -3.85 -17.46
CA GLN A 329 2.18 -4.56 -17.22
C GLN A 329 2.18 -5.84 -18.05
N ALA A 330 1.79 -6.95 -17.44
CA ALA A 330 1.76 -8.25 -18.10
C ALA A 330 0.35 -8.84 -18.10
N GLU A 331 0.01 -9.48 -19.22
CA GLU A 331 -1.26 -10.16 -19.41
C GLU A 331 -0.99 -11.56 -19.97
N MET A 332 -1.48 -12.58 -19.28
CA MET A 332 -1.33 -13.98 -19.65
C MET A 332 -2.61 -14.48 -20.31
N TYR A 333 -2.43 -15.42 -21.24
CA TYR A 333 -3.53 -15.97 -22.02
C TYR A 333 -3.45 -17.49 -22.06
N SER A 334 -4.61 -18.15 -21.96
CA SER A 334 -4.72 -19.60 -22.12
C SER A 334 -4.16 -20.11 -23.46
N GLN A 335 -4.30 -19.30 -24.51
CA GLN A 335 -3.61 -19.44 -25.77
C GLN A 335 -3.12 -18.04 -26.18
N ILE A 336 -1.81 -17.88 -26.32
CA ILE A 336 -1.21 -16.57 -26.62
C ILE A 336 -1.68 -16.10 -28.01
N PRO A 337 -2.43 -14.98 -28.12
CA PRO A 337 -2.91 -14.48 -29.40
C PRO A 337 -1.77 -14.17 -30.36
N THR A 338 -1.90 -14.44 -31.65
CA THR A 338 -0.87 -14.15 -32.69
C THR A 338 -1.44 -13.26 -33.79
N GLY A 339 -0.60 -12.76 -34.69
CA GLY A 339 -0.99 -11.86 -35.77
C GLY A 339 -1.05 -10.41 -35.34
N MET A 340 -1.76 -9.58 -36.10
CA MET A 340 -2.00 -8.19 -35.71
C MET A 340 -2.96 -8.14 -34.52
N LEU A 341 -2.52 -7.50 -33.44
CA LEU A 341 -3.22 -7.35 -32.19
C LEU A 341 -3.31 -5.88 -31.81
N THR A 342 -4.28 -5.54 -30.96
CA THR A 342 -4.44 -4.19 -30.41
C THR A 342 -4.33 -4.26 -28.90
N VAL A 343 -3.37 -3.55 -28.32
CA VAL A 343 -3.32 -3.31 -26.87
C VAL A 343 -4.06 -2.02 -26.56
N ARG A 344 -4.94 -2.06 -25.57
CA ARG A 344 -5.57 -0.88 -24.99
C ARG A 344 -4.81 -0.51 -23.73
N VAL A 345 -4.35 0.73 -23.66
CA VAL A 345 -3.68 1.31 -22.49
C VAL A 345 -4.60 2.36 -21.87
N SER A 346 -4.81 2.30 -20.56
CA SER A 346 -5.73 3.19 -19.85
C SER A 346 -5.29 3.49 -18.42
N GLN A 347 -5.94 4.49 -17.81
CA GLN A 347 -5.79 4.83 -16.40
C GLN A 347 -4.34 5.00 -15.93
N PRO A 348 -3.58 5.94 -16.53
CA PRO A 348 -2.21 6.18 -16.13
C PRO A 348 -2.17 6.79 -14.74
N ALA A 349 -1.22 6.33 -13.95
CA ALA A 349 -0.95 6.77 -12.61
C ALA A 349 0.21 7.73 -12.57
N VAL A 350 -0.05 8.94 -12.09
CA VAL A 350 0.97 9.97 -11.97
C VAL A 350 1.48 10.02 -10.55
N LEU A 351 2.79 9.91 -10.38
CA LEU A 351 3.47 10.05 -9.10
C LEU A 351 3.34 11.48 -8.58
N GLY A 352 2.88 11.60 -7.34
CA GLY A 352 2.81 12.86 -6.60
C GLY A 352 3.91 12.94 -5.52
N ASP A 353 3.62 13.74 -4.51
CA ASP A 353 4.53 14.03 -3.40
C ASP A 353 4.82 12.78 -2.54
N LEU A 354 6.04 12.70 -2.00
CA LEU A 354 6.36 11.84 -0.87
C LEU A 354 5.81 12.46 0.42
N ILE A 355 4.87 11.77 1.07
CA ILE A 355 4.29 12.19 2.34
C ILE A 355 5.01 11.49 3.49
N SER A 356 5.48 12.25 4.48
CA SER A 356 5.89 11.72 5.78
C SER A 356 4.75 11.86 6.80
N PHE A 357 4.09 10.76 7.13
CA PHE A 357 3.18 10.70 8.28
C PHE A 357 4.00 10.59 9.56
N ILE A 358 3.83 11.54 10.48
CA ILE A 358 4.58 11.59 11.73
C ILE A 358 3.63 11.73 12.91
N GLY A 359 3.82 10.90 13.93
CA GLY A 359 3.06 10.91 15.18
C GLY A 359 4.00 10.87 16.36
N SER A 360 3.56 11.35 17.52
CA SER A 360 4.35 11.28 18.76
C SER A 360 3.52 10.81 19.94
N TRP A 361 4.13 10.10 20.87
CA TRP A 361 3.46 9.59 22.06
C TRP A 361 4.38 9.57 23.30
N SER A 362 3.80 9.76 24.48
CA SER A 362 4.46 9.60 25.79
C SER A 362 3.49 9.02 26.81
N PRO A 363 3.94 8.21 27.78
CA PRO A 363 3.11 7.82 28.90
C PRO A 363 2.73 9.06 29.73
N GLU A 364 1.49 9.07 30.22
CA GLU A 364 1.06 10.05 31.23
C GLU A 364 1.88 9.85 32.52
N LYS A 365 2.21 10.95 33.20
CA LYS A 365 3.05 10.94 34.41
C LYS A 365 2.32 10.46 35.65
#